data_AF-S6V6H0-F1
#
_entry.id   AF-S6V6H0-F1
#
_cell.length_a   1.000
_cell.length_b   1.000
_cell.length_c   1.000
_cell.angle_alpha   90.00
_cell.angle_beta   90.00
_cell.angle_gamma   90.00
#
_symmetry.space_group_name_H-M   'P 1'
#
loop_
_entity.id
_entity.type
_entity.pdbx_description
1 polymer ?
#
loop_
_entity_poly.entity_id
_entity_poly.type
_entity_poly.pdbx_seq_one_letter_code
_entity_poly.pdbx_strand_id
1 'polypeptide(L)'
;MGEFELIRNYFAAAPCAQAGEEVVLGIGDDCALLALPLGEQLAISTDTLVADVHFPAVCDPFLLGQRALAVSASDLAAMGARPVAFTLALTLPH
;
A
#
# COMPACT_ATOMS: atom_id res chain seq x y z
N MET A 1 15.54 -6.45 13.75
CA MET A 1 14.69 -7.18 12.81
C MET A 1 15.17 -6.82 11.42
N GLY A 2 15.51 -7.81 10.59
CA GLY A 2 15.91 -7.53 9.21
C GLY A 2 14.72 -7.18 8.32
N GLU A 3 14.97 -6.66 7.12
CA GLU A 3 13.94 -6.35 6.11
C GLU A 3 13.00 -7.54 5.87
N PHE A 4 13.54 -8.73 5.60
CA PHE A 4 12.73 -9.91 5.32
C PHE A 4 11.88 -10.36 6.51
N GLU A 5 12.36 -10.21 7.74
CA GLU A 5 11.56 -10.49 8.93
C GLU A 5 10.43 -9.47 9.09
N LEU A 6 10.70 -8.18 8.83
CA LEU A 6 9.71 -7.12 8.90
C LEU A 6 8.58 -7.36 7.88
N ILE A 7 8.95 -7.65 6.62
CA ILE A 7 7.98 -7.97 5.57
C ILE A 7 7.14 -9.17 5.98
N ARG A 8 7.78 -10.27 6.41
CA ARG A 8 7.06 -11.49 6.78
C ARG A 8 6.12 -11.30 7.96
N ASN A 9 6.57 -10.62 9.01
CA ASN A 9 5.82 -10.52 10.27
C ASN A 9 4.68 -9.49 10.21
N TYR A 10 4.85 -8.40 9.44
CA TYR A 10 3.89 -7.29 9.43
C TYR A 10 3.11 -7.15 8.13
N PHE A 11 3.70 -7.47 6.98
CA PHE A 11 3.06 -7.18 5.69
C PHE A 11 2.54 -8.45 5.01
N ALA A 12 3.36 -9.49 4.86
CA ALA A 12 2.93 -10.75 4.24
C ALA A 12 1.93 -11.53 5.11
N ALA A 13 2.01 -11.39 6.43
CA ALA A 13 1.06 -11.99 7.37
C ALA A 13 -0.22 -11.16 7.58
N ALA A 14 -0.29 -9.94 7.02
CA ALA A 14 -1.46 -9.09 7.19
C ALA A 14 -2.68 -9.66 6.44
N PRO A 15 -3.90 -9.57 7.00
CA PRO A 15 -5.11 -10.00 6.29
C PRO A 15 -5.29 -9.32 4.93
N CYS A 16 -4.86 -8.07 4.79
CA CYS A 16 -4.93 -7.31 3.55
C CYS A 16 -3.91 -7.75 2.48
N ALA A 17 -2.94 -8.61 2.82
CA ALA A 17 -2.03 -9.20 1.84
C ALA A 17 -2.62 -10.41 1.12
N GLN A 18 -3.81 -10.87 1.54
CA GLN A 18 -4.57 -11.85 0.77
C GLN A 18 -5.01 -11.21 -0.55
N ALA A 19 -4.49 -11.74 -1.65
CA ALA A 19 -4.78 -11.29 -2.99
C ALA A 19 -6.29 -11.33 -3.29
N GLY A 20 -6.82 -10.21 -3.77
CA GLY A 20 -8.11 -10.19 -4.47
C GLY A 20 -8.01 -10.88 -5.84
N GLU A 21 -9.13 -11.07 -6.53
CA GLU A 21 -9.18 -11.79 -7.81
C GLU A 21 -8.26 -11.19 -8.89
N GLU A 22 -8.04 -9.88 -8.85
CA GLU A 22 -7.20 -9.16 -9.81
C GLU A 22 -5.69 -9.22 -9.50
N VAL A 23 -5.30 -9.68 -8.31
CA VAL A 23 -3.89 -9.83 -7.91
C VAL A 23 -3.44 -11.26 -8.21
N VAL A 24 -2.79 -11.46 -9.36
CA VAL A 24 -2.30 -12.77 -9.80
C VAL A 24 -1.06 -13.19 -9.03
N LEU A 25 -0.18 -12.23 -8.70
CA LEU A 25 1.03 -12.44 -7.91
C LEU A 25 1.18 -11.30 -6.91
N GLY A 26 1.20 -11.64 -5.62
CA GLY A 26 1.33 -10.69 -4.50
C GLY A 26 2.74 -10.65 -3.90
N ILE A 27 2.84 -10.41 -2.59
CA ILE A 27 4.12 -10.33 -1.86
C ILE A 27 4.85 -11.68 -1.93
N GLY A 28 6.16 -11.65 -2.22
CA GLY A 28 7.04 -12.82 -2.16
C GLY A 28 7.93 -13.04 -3.37
N ASP A 29 7.80 -12.21 -4.40
CA ASP A 29 8.61 -12.24 -5.63
C ASP A 29 9.12 -10.82 -5.98
N ASP A 30 9.86 -10.69 -7.07
CA ASP A 30 10.48 -9.42 -7.49
C ASP A 30 9.46 -8.35 -7.92
N CYS A 31 8.25 -8.75 -8.31
CA CYS A 31 7.16 -7.83 -8.67
C CYS A 31 5.77 -8.42 -8.43
N ALA A 32 4.78 -7.54 -8.34
CA ALA A 32 3.37 -7.94 -8.35
C ALA A 32 2.84 -8.04 -9.79
N LEU A 33 1.93 -8.98 -10.03
CA LEU A 33 1.23 -9.12 -11.30
C LEU A 33 -0.26 -8.86 -11.09
N LEU A 34 -0.82 -7.97 -11.91
CA LEU A 34 -2.24 -7.59 -11.89
C LEU A 34 -2.91 -8.02 -13.21
N ALA A 35 -4.07 -8.65 -13.11
CA ALA A 35 -4.92 -8.97 -14.26
C ALA A 35 -6.23 -8.21 -14.14
N LEU A 36 -6.43 -7.27 -15.07
CA LEU A 36 -7.64 -6.44 -15.11
C LEU A 36 -8.67 -7.04 -16.06
N PRO A 37 -9.98 -6.88 -15.77
CA PRO A 37 -11.04 -7.22 -16.70
C PRO A 37 -10.87 -6.51 -18.05
N LEU A 38 -11.34 -7.16 -19.11
CA LEU A 38 -11.29 -6.58 -20.45
C LEU A 38 -12.09 -5.27 -20.52
N GLY A 39 -11.46 -4.23 -21.05
CA GLY A 39 -12.10 -2.91 -21.21
C GLY A 39 -11.98 -2.00 -19.98
N GLU A 40 -11.41 -2.48 -18.88
CA GLU A 40 -11.03 -1.64 -17.75
C GLU A 40 -9.64 -1.02 -17.95
N GLN A 41 -9.37 0.07 -17.23
CA GLN A 41 -8.07 0.74 -17.20
C GLN A 41 -7.56 0.77 -15.76
N LEU A 42 -6.24 0.65 -15.60
CA LEU A 42 -5.61 0.83 -14.30
C LEU A 42 -5.44 2.32 -14.00
N ALA A 43 -6.07 2.78 -12.92
CA ALA A 43 -5.74 4.07 -12.32
C ALA A 43 -4.70 3.84 -11.20
N ILE A 44 -3.65 4.67 -11.19
CA ILE A 44 -2.58 4.61 -10.18
C ILE A 44 -2.45 6.00 -9.55
N SER A 45 -2.50 6.06 -8.22
CA SER A 45 -2.05 7.22 -7.44
C SER A 45 -0.95 6.78 -6.49
N THR A 46 -0.03 7.70 -6.16
CA THR A 46 1.08 7.48 -5.24
C THR A 46 1.37 8.75 -4.49
N ASP A 47 1.32 8.67 -3.16
CA ASP A 47 1.63 9.76 -2.26
C ASP A 47 2.81 9.41 -1.36
N THR A 48 3.58 10.43 -1.00
CA THR A 48 4.69 10.29 -0.04
C THR A 48 4.39 11.11 1.20
N LEU A 49 4.44 10.47 2.37
CA LEU A 49 4.34 11.14 3.66
C LEU A 49 5.71 11.16 4.35
N VAL A 50 6.13 12.35 4.75
CA VAL A 50 7.44 12.61 5.38
C VAL A 50 7.22 13.17 6.79
N ALA A 51 7.94 12.63 7.77
CA ALA A 51 7.91 13.09 9.15
C ALA A 51 8.30 14.57 9.25
N ASP A 52 7.63 15.30 10.14
CA ASP A 52 7.71 16.75 10.36
C ASP A 52 7.34 17.64 9.15
N VAL A 53 6.86 17.03 8.05
CA VAL A 53 6.27 17.74 6.89
C VAL A 53 4.78 17.43 6.78
N HIS A 54 4.43 16.14 6.74
CA HIS A 54 3.06 15.67 6.53
C HIS A 54 2.39 15.17 7.81
N PHE A 55 3.20 14.75 8.79
CA PHE A 55 2.78 14.26 10.10
C PHE A 55 3.86 14.54 11.15
N PRO A 56 3.52 14.67 12.45
CA PRO A 56 4.52 14.88 13.51
C PRO A 56 5.44 13.67 13.70
N ALA A 57 6.73 13.87 13.97
CA ALA A 57 7.66 12.76 14.24
C ALA A 57 7.19 11.81 15.36
N VAL A 58 6.56 12.35 16.40
CA VAL A 58 5.88 11.57 17.45
C VAL A 58 4.40 11.47 17.09
N CYS A 59 3.97 10.32 16.59
CA CYS A 59 2.59 10.06 16.21
C CYS A 59 2.14 8.63 16.55
N ASP A 60 0.83 8.40 16.53
CA ASP A 60 0.28 7.05 16.62
C ASP A 60 0.52 6.32 15.29
N PRO A 61 1.29 5.22 15.28
CA PRO A 61 1.61 4.49 14.04
C PRO A 61 0.37 3.89 13.37
N PHE A 62 -0.68 3.55 14.13
CA PHE A 62 -1.92 3.03 13.56
C PHE A 62 -2.64 4.10 12.74
N LEU A 63 -2.78 5.31 13.31
CA LEU A 63 -3.37 6.45 12.60
C LEU A 63 -2.50 6.90 11.41
N LEU A 64 -1.18 6.82 11.55
CA LEU A 64 -0.26 7.08 10.43
C LEU A 64 -0.46 6.09 9.29
N GLY A 65 -0.57 4.78 9.58
CA GLY A 65 -0.84 3.76 8.57
C GLY A 65 -2.17 3.97 7.86
N GLN A 66 -3.23 4.32 8.60
CA GLN A 66 -4.52 4.68 8.01
C GLN A 66 -4.39 5.89 7.06
N ARG A 67 -3.70 6.94 7.50
CA ARG A 67 -3.50 8.14 6.70
C ARG A 67 -2.67 7.85 5.45
N ALA A 68 -1.63 7.05 5.55
CA ALA A 68 -0.74 6.69 4.45
C ALA A 68 -1.49 6.02 3.28
N LEU A 69 -2.47 5.18 3.58
CA LEU A 69 -3.34 4.59 2.55
C LEU A 69 -4.46 5.55 2.11
N ALA A 70 -5.04 6.30 3.06
CA ALA A 70 -6.22 7.13 2.80
C ALA A 70 -5.94 8.26 1.80
N VAL A 71 -4.72 8.82 1.77
CA VAL A 71 -4.37 9.90 0.83
C VAL A 71 -4.49 9.45 -0.62
N SER A 72 -3.80 8.38 -1.00
CA SER A 72 -3.84 7.86 -2.38
C SER A 72 -5.19 7.24 -2.72
N ALA A 73 -5.86 6.65 -1.73
CA ALA A 73 -7.22 6.12 -1.92
C ALA A 73 -8.25 7.24 -2.18
N SER A 74 -8.07 8.42 -1.58
CA SER A 74 -8.91 9.59 -1.83
C SER A 74 -8.82 10.06 -3.29
N ASP A 75 -7.61 10.08 -3.87
CA ASP A 75 -7.44 10.45 -5.28
C ASP A 75 -8.14 9.46 -6.23
N LEU A 76 -8.01 8.16 -5.96
CA LEU A 76 -8.71 7.12 -6.71
C LEU A 76 -10.23 7.30 -6.60
N ALA A 77 -10.75 7.58 -5.40
CA ALA A 77 -12.16 7.83 -5.18
C ALA A 77 -12.65 9.09 -5.94
N ALA A 78 -11.85 10.15 -6.00
CA ALA A 78 -12.17 11.37 -6.75
C ALA A 78 -12.26 11.11 -8.27
N MET A 79 -11.51 10.13 -8.78
CA MET A 79 -11.57 9.68 -10.17
C MET A 79 -12.67 8.62 -10.42
N GLY A 80 -13.45 8.24 -9.40
CA GLY A 80 -14.46 7.18 -9.49
C GLY A 80 -13.88 5.78 -9.67
N ALA A 81 -12.60 5.58 -9.34
CA ALA A 81 -11.93 4.30 -9.48
C ALA A 81 -12.30 3.34 -8.33
N ARG A 82 -12.38 2.04 -8.66
CA ARG A 82 -12.54 0.97 -7.68
C ARG A 82 -11.16 0.55 -7.16
N PRO A 83 -10.94 0.47 -5.83
CA PRO A 83 -9.68 -0.05 -5.29
C PRO A 83 -9.46 -1.52 -5.68
N VAL A 84 -8.23 -1.83 -6.10
CA VAL A 84 -7.82 -3.20 -6.48
C VAL A 84 -6.70 -3.70 -5.56
N ALA A 85 -5.63 -2.93 -5.42
CA ALA A 85 -4.49 -3.23 -4.57
C ALA A 85 -3.77 -1.93 -4.18
N PHE A 86 -2.79 -2.03 -3.28
CA PHE A 86 -1.87 -0.94 -2.99
C PHE A 86 -0.44 -1.48 -2.80
N THR A 87 0.55 -0.61 -3.01
CA THR A 87 1.96 -0.88 -2.68
C THR A 87 2.40 0.03 -1.55
N LEU A 88 3.33 -0.44 -0.71
CA LEU A 88 3.91 0.34 0.37
C LEU A 88 5.42 0.46 0.18
N ALA A 89 5.90 1.68 -0.02
CA ALA A 89 7.31 2.03 0.10
C ALA A 89 7.53 2.69 1.46
N LEU A 90 8.20 1.98 2.38
CA LEU A 90 8.42 2.43 3.75
C LEU A 90 9.91 2.61 4.02
N THR A 91 10.29 3.81 4.48
CA THR A 91 11.62 4.08 5.02
C THR A 91 11.48 4.37 6.51
N LEU A 92 12.20 3.61 7.33
CA LEU A 92 12.24 3.78 8.78
C LEU A 92 13.64 4.20 9.22
N PRO A 93 13.76 5.01 10.28
CA PRO A 93 15.03 5.09 10.99
C PRO A 93 15.31 3.73 11.65
N HIS A 94 16.51 3.19 11.40
CA HIS A 94 17.14 2.00 11.99
C HIS A 94 16.23 0.85 12.47
#